data_AF-A0A656GDI2-F1
#
_entry.id   AF-A0A656GDI2-F1
#
_cell.length_a   1.000
_cell.length_b   1.000
_cell.length_c   1.000
_cell.angle_alpha   90.00
_cell.angle_beta   90.00
_cell.angle_gamma   90.00
#
_symmetry.space_group_name_H-M   'P 1'
#
loop_
_entity.id
_entity.type
_entity.pdbx_description
1 polymer ?
#
loop_
_entity_poly.entity_id
_entity_poly.type
_entity_poly.pdbx_seq_one_letter_code
_entity_poly.pdbx_strand_id
1 'polypeptide(L)'
;MSQSSIKFAYWVPNVSGGLVVSKIEQRTSWTIDYNRKLAQIAEQSGFEYALTQIRFTAGYGAEFQHESVAFSHALLAATEKLKVIAAILPGPWTPSVAAKQLATIDQLTAGRVAVNIVSGWFKGEFQAIGEPWLEHDERYRRSEEFIRALKGIWTTDNFTFKGDFYRFHDYTLKPKPIQRPHPEIFQGGSSRAARDMAARVSDWYFTNGNTIEGIKAQVDDIRAKAAANGHSVKIGVNAFIIARDTEEEARAVLAEIVDKADPEAVNAFGD
;
A
#
# COMPACT_ATOMS: atom_id res chain seq x y z
N MET A 1 -1.66 -12.29 -27.59
CA MET A 1 -1.63 -11.96 -26.15
C MET A 1 -2.28 -10.59 -26.03
N SER A 2 -3.42 -10.44 -25.37
CA SER A 2 -4.00 -9.09 -25.25
C SER A 2 -3.03 -8.26 -24.41
N GLN A 3 -2.61 -7.12 -24.95
CA GLN A 3 -1.81 -6.15 -24.23
C GLN A 3 -2.70 -5.68 -23.07
N SER A 4 -2.46 -6.18 -21.86
CA SER A 4 -3.19 -5.70 -20.69
C SER A 4 -2.92 -4.20 -20.58
N SER A 5 -3.97 -3.38 -20.63
CA SER A 5 -3.85 -1.94 -20.47
C SER A 5 -3.13 -1.61 -19.15
N ILE A 6 -2.31 -0.56 -19.18
CA ILE A 6 -1.72 0.02 -17.97
C ILE A 6 -2.88 0.38 -17.03
N LYS A 7 -2.73 0.04 -15.75
CA LYS A 7 -3.70 0.38 -14.71
C LYS A 7 -3.19 1.59 -13.94
N PHE A 8 -4.10 2.49 -13.60
CA PHE A 8 -3.79 3.67 -12.83
C PHE A 8 -4.24 3.52 -11.38
N ALA A 9 -3.36 3.97 -10.48
CA ALA A 9 -3.64 4.09 -9.07
C ALA A 9 -3.31 5.52 -8.63
N TYR A 10 -4.06 6.07 -7.68
CA TYR A 10 -3.68 7.32 -7.02
C TYR A 10 -3.51 7.11 -5.51
N TRP A 11 -2.64 7.92 -4.92
CA TRP A 11 -2.51 8.00 -3.47
C TRP A 11 -3.63 8.85 -2.90
N VAL A 12 -4.38 8.29 -1.97
CA VAL A 12 -5.43 9.00 -1.25
C VAL A 12 -4.78 9.99 -0.28
N PRO A 13 -5.15 11.28 -0.31
CA PRO A 13 -4.69 12.25 0.68
C PRO A 13 -5.43 12.06 2.01
N ASN A 14 -5.29 10.91 2.68
CA ASN A 14 -5.83 10.63 4.01
C ASN A 14 -4.94 11.21 5.15
N VAL A 15 -4.19 12.27 4.82
CA VAL A 15 -3.25 13.00 5.67
C VAL A 15 -3.37 14.49 5.34
N SER A 16 -3.30 15.37 6.33
CA SER A 16 -3.28 16.82 6.11
C SER A 16 -1.96 17.25 5.49
N GLY A 17 -1.94 18.34 4.72
CA GLY A 17 -0.71 18.83 4.09
C GLY A 17 -0.33 18.12 2.78
N GLY A 18 -1.20 17.23 2.28
CA GLY A 18 -1.01 16.59 0.99
C GLY A 18 0.10 15.53 0.99
N LEU A 19 0.62 15.25 -0.20
CA LEU A 19 1.57 14.14 -0.44
C LEU A 19 2.92 14.63 -0.99
N VAL A 20 3.11 15.95 -1.06
CA VAL A 20 4.34 16.59 -1.51
C VAL A 20 4.97 17.26 -0.30
N VAL A 21 6.23 16.91 -0.01
CA VAL A 21 7.00 17.42 1.13
C VAL A 21 7.54 18.82 0.82
N SER A 22 6.61 19.76 0.66
CA SER A 22 6.86 21.14 0.27
C SER A 22 5.78 22.04 0.86
N LYS A 23 6.17 23.27 1.19
CA LYS A 23 5.31 24.30 1.80
C LYS A 23 4.47 25.05 0.77
N ILE A 24 4.36 24.54 -0.46
CA ILE A 24 3.41 25.04 -1.46
C ILE A 24 1.97 24.94 -0.95
N GLU A 25 1.08 25.74 -1.53
CA GLU A 25 -0.35 25.61 -1.25
C GLU A 25 -0.84 24.21 -1.64
N GLN A 26 -1.32 23.47 -0.65
CA GLN A 26 -1.85 22.13 -0.84
C GLN A 26 -3.32 22.23 -1.23
N ARG A 27 -3.66 21.67 -2.39
CA ARG A 27 -5.03 21.70 -2.94
C ARG A 27 -5.84 20.44 -2.60
N THR A 28 -5.30 19.61 -1.72
CA THR A 28 -5.91 18.37 -1.22
C THR A 28 -6.37 18.53 0.21
N SER A 29 -7.44 17.84 0.59
CA SER A 29 -7.93 17.79 1.96
C SER A 29 -7.92 16.36 2.49
N TRP A 30 -7.67 16.21 3.79
CA TRP A 30 -7.73 14.94 4.52
C TRP A 30 -9.15 14.55 4.93
N THR A 31 -10.11 15.46 4.81
CA THR A 31 -11.50 15.23 5.19
C THR A 31 -12.15 14.16 4.31
N ILE A 32 -13.11 13.43 4.90
CA ILE A 32 -13.77 12.33 4.20
C ILE A 32 -14.58 12.79 2.98
N ASP A 33 -15.26 13.93 3.05
CA ASP A 33 -16.10 14.40 1.94
C ASP A 33 -15.27 14.78 0.71
N TYR A 34 -14.10 15.38 0.91
CA TYR A 34 -13.15 15.63 -0.17
C TYR A 34 -12.68 14.32 -0.81
N ASN A 35 -12.28 13.35 0.01
CA ASN A 35 -11.72 12.09 -0.49
C ASN A 35 -12.78 11.19 -1.16
N ARG A 36 -14.04 11.21 -0.71
CA ARG A 36 -15.15 10.55 -1.42
C ARG A 36 -15.35 11.15 -2.81
N LYS A 37 -15.39 12.48 -2.91
CA LYS A 37 -15.50 13.17 -4.19
C LYS A 37 -14.31 12.87 -5.10
N LEU A 38 -13.09 12.88 -4.56
CA LEU A 38 -11.89 12.53 -5.32
C LEU A 38 -11.92 11.08 -5.82
N ALA A 39 -12.35 10.13 -4.99
CA ALA A 39 -12.49 8.73 -5.38
C ALA A 39 -13.50 8.55 -6.52
N GLN A 40 -14.63 9.25 -6.48
CA GLN A 40 -15.63 9.25 -7.55
C GLN A 40 -15.07 9.83 -8.86
N ILE A 41 -14.35 10.96 -8.79
CA ILE A 41 -13.69 11.57 -9.95
C ILE A 41 -12.65 10.61 -10.53
N ALA A 42 -11.81 10.00 -9.69
CA ALA A 42 -10.78 9.07 -10.12
C ALA A 42 -11.39 7.86 -10.85
N GLU A 43 -12.45 7.26 -10.28
CA GLU A 43 -13.16 6.15 -10.92
C GLU A 43 -13.75 6.55 -12.29
N GLN A 44 -14.40 7.71 -12.37
CA GLN A 44 -14.96 8.24 -13.63
C GLN A 44 -13.88 8.57 -14.67
N SER A 45 -12.67 8.85 -14.21
CA SER A 45 -11.51 9.17 -15.06
C SER A 45 -10.70 7.92 -15.45
N GLY A 46 -11.14 6.73 -15.05
CA GLY A 46 -10.51 5.46 -15.43
C GLY A 46 -9.39 4.99 -14.50
N PHE A 47 -9.29 5.49 -13.26
CA PHE A 47 -8.41 4.91 -12.26
C PHE A 47 -9.02 3.61 -11.71
N GLU A 48 -8.23 2.53 -11.72
CA GLU A 48 -8.65 1.24 -11.18
C GLU A 48 -8.45 1.14 -9.66
N TYR A 49 -7.43 1.81 -9.13
CA TYR A 49 -7.07 1.71 -7.72
C TYR A 49 -6.93 3.07 -7.02
N ALA A 50 -7.22 3.07 -5.72
CA ALA A 50 -6.80 4.11 -4.79
C ALA A 50 -6.00 3.46 -3.65
N LEU A 51 -4.94 4.11 -3.17
CA LEU A 51 -4.11 3.61 -2.08
C LEU A 51 -4.17 4.55 -0.88
N THR A 52 -4.69 4.08 0.25
CA THR A 52 -4.66 4.81 1.53
C THR A 52 -3.37 4.48 2.28
N GLN A 53 -2.59 5.51 2.62
CA GLN A 53 -1.35 5.30 3.36
C GLN A 53 -1.65 4.96 4.83
N ILE A 54 -0.70 4.28 5.49
CA ILE A 54 -0.78 3.92 6.91
C ILE A 54 0.34 4.61 7.69
N ARG A 55 -0.07 5.30 8.75
CA ARG A 55 0.76 5.89 9.81
C ARG A 55 -0.10 5.94 11.08
N PHE A 56 0.54 5.84 12.25
CA PHE A 56 -0.12 6.03 13.55
C PHE A 56 0.11 7.40 14.12
N THR A 57 1.13 8.10 13.63
CA THR A 57 1.37 9.51 13.90
C THR A 57 1.29 10.30 12.60
N ALA A 58 0.73 11.50 12.66
CA ALA A 58 0.91 12.43 11.56
C ALA A 58 2.43 12.73 11.41
N GLY A 59 2.92 12.76 10.17
CA GLY A 59 4.34 12.91 9.87
C GLY A 59 4.58 13.98 8.80
N TYR A 60 5.85 14.38 8.63
CA TYR A 60 6.29 15.29 7.55
C TYR A 60 5.59 16.66 7.52
N GLY A 61 5.30 17.21 8.71
CA GLY A 61 4.60 18.49 8.85
C GLY A 61 3.07 18.41 8.80
N ALA A 62 2.50 17.20 8.68
CA ALA A 62 1.06 16.99 8.80
C ALA A 62 0.59 17.10 10.26
N GLU A 63 -0.59 17.68 10.46
CA GLU A 63 -1.28 17.75 11.76
C GLU A 63 -2.22 16.55 11.97
N PHE A 64 -2.86 16.06 10.90
CA PHE A 64 -3.88 15.02 10.95
C PHE A 64 -3.56 13.85 10.03
N GLN A 65 -3.85 12.64 10.51
CA GLN A 65 -3.68 11.38 9.78
C GLN A 65 -4.86 10.44 10.09
N HIS A 66 -5.50 9.90 9.06
CA HIS A 66 -6.53 8.87 9.24
C HIS A 66 -5.96 7.45 9.17
N GLU A 67 -6.59 6.54 9.92
CA GLU A 67 -6.35 5.10 9.83
C GLU A 67 -6.80 4.57 8.45
N SER A 68 -5.99 3.67 7.86
CA SER A 68 -6.08 3.27 6.47
C SER A 68 -7.29 2.39 6.13
N VAL A 69 -7.59 1.38 6.96
CA VAL A 69 -8.64 0.39 6.69
C VAL A 69 -10.03 1.00 6.82
N ALA A 70 -10.29 1.76 7.88
CA ALA A 70 -11.54 2.46 8.09
C ALA A 70 -11.79 3.50 7.00
N PHE A 71 -10.76 4.26 6.61
CA PHE A 71 -10.88 5.25 5.54
C PHE A 71 -11.13 4.58 4.19
N SER A 72 -10.42 3.48 3.90
CA SER A 72 -10.64 2.66 2.69
C SER A 72 -12.09 2.19 2.57
N HIS A 73 -12.67 1.69 3.66
CA HIS A 73 -14.06 1.26 3.67
C HIS A 73 -15.02 2.41 3.33
N ALA A 74 -14.78 3.61 3.85
CA ALA A 74 -15.59 4.78 3.56
C ALA A 74 -15.51 5.25 2.09
N LEU A 75 -14.37 5.05 1.43
CA LEU A 75 -14.21 5.30 -0.01
C LEU A 75 -14.87 4.24 -0.86
N LEU A 76 -14.70 2.96 -0.50
CA LEU A 76 -15.37 1.84 -1.17
C LEU A 76 -16.89 1.99 -1.13
N ALA A 77 -17.45 2.41 0.00
CA ALA A 77 -18.89 2.65 0.15
C ALA A 77 -19.42 3.82 -0.70
N ALA A 78 -18.55 4.73 -1.16
CA ALA A 78 -18.91 5.90 -1.96
C ALA A 78 -18.62 5.73 -3.47
N THR A 79 -18.15 4.55 -3.87
CA THR A 79 -17.70 4.20 -5.23
C THR A 79 -18.31 2.89 -5.69
N GLU A 80 -18.34 2.64 -6.99
CA GLU A 80 -18.99 1.45 -7.56
C GLU A 80 -17.99 0.44 -8.14
N LYS A 81 -16.92 0.92 -8.77
CA LYS A 81 -15.93 0.10 -9.48
C LYS A 81 -14.52 0.25 -8.93
N LEU A 82 -14.21 1.39 -8.30
CA LEU A 82 -12.88 1.66 -7.77
C LEU A 82 -12.49 0.58 -6.76
N LYS A 83 -11.28 0.02 -6.93
CA LYS A 83 -10.66 -0.82 -5.91
C LYS A 83 -9.87 0.06 -4.95
N VAL A 84 -9.90 -0.26 -3.66
CA VAL A 84 -9.15 0.51 -2.66
C VAL A 84 -8.17 -0.41 -1.95
N ILE A 85 -6.90 -0.04 -2.03
CA ILE A 85 -5.77 -0.72 -1.41
C ILE A 85 -5.58 -0.12 -0.02
N ALA A 86 -5.97 -0.86 1.02
CA ALA A 86 -5.74 -0.48 2.40
C ALA A 86 -4.32 -0.87 2.81
N ALA A 87 -3.48 0.09 3.19
CA ALA A 87 -2.17 -0.22 3.76
C ALA A 87 -2.30 -0.71 5.22
N ILE A 88 -1.61 -1.80 5.55
CA ILE A 88 -1.60 -2.42 6.89
C ILE A 88 -0.16 -2.70 7.30
N LEU A 89 0.11 -2.60 8.60
CA LEU A 89 1.42 -2.81 9.21
C LEU A 89 1.41 -4.05 10.14
N PRO A 90 2.17 -5.12 9.83
CA PRO A 90 2.37 -6.23 10.76
C PRO A 90 3.07 -5.74 12.04
N GLY A 91 2.62 -6.24 13.20
CA GLY A 91 2.99 -5.74 14.53
C GLY A 91 1.73 -5.21 15.19
N PRO A 92 1.35 -3.93 14.94
CA PRO A 92 0.10 -3.38 15.47
C PRO A 92 -1.15 -4.10 14.93
N TRP A 93 -1.07 -4.72 13.74
CA TRP A 93 -2.10 -5.66 13.27
C TRP A 93 -1.67 -7.09 13.52
N THR A 94 -2.65 -7.90 13.94
CA THR A 94 -2.56 -9.36 13.89
C THR A 94 -3.22 -9.89 12.61
N PRO A 95 -2.75 -11.02 12.04
CA PRO A 95 -3.33 -11.55 10.81
C PRO A 95 -4.82 -11.89 10.95
N SER A 96 -5.28 -12.29 12.14
CA SER A 96 -6.68 -12.63 12.38
C SER A 96 -7.60 -11.41 12.29
N VAL A 97 -7.20 -10.28 12.90
CA VAL A 97 -7.96 -9.02 12.83
C VAL A 97 -7.97 -8.49 11.40
N ALA A 98 -6.81 -8.40 10.75
CA ALA A 98 -6.71 -7.96 9.35
C ALA A 98 -7.55 -8.84 8.42
N ALA A 99 -7.43 -10.17 8.52
CA ALA A 99 -8.18 -11.09 7.68
C ALA A 99 -9.69 -10.93 7.85
N LYS A 100 -10.17 -10.75 9.09
CA LYS A 100 -11.60 -10.57 9.38
C LYS A 100 -12.13 -9.21 8.91
N GLN A 101 -11.38 -8.14 9.12
CA GLN A 101 -11.75 -6.80 8.64
C GLN A 101 -11.86 -6.80 7.12
N LEU A 102 -10.81 -7.26 6.43
CA LEU A 102 -10.77 -7.26 4.97
C LEU A 102 -11.81 -8.19 4.36
N ALA A 103 -12.04 -9.40 4.91
CA ALA A 103 -13.11 -10.27 4.43
C ALA A 103 -14.51 -9.65 4.61
N THR A 104 -14.72 -8.89 5.68
CA THR A 104 -15.99 -8.19 5.91
C THR A 104 -16.17 -7.03 4.93
N ILE A 105 -15.14 -6.19 4.75
CA ILE A 105 -15.18 -5.09 3.78
C ILE A 105 -15.38 -5.64 2.36
N ASP A 106 -14.72 -6.74 2.02
CA ASP A 106 -14.85 -7.41 0.73
C ASP A 106 -16.30 -7.81 0.44
N GLN A 107 -16.99 -8.39 1.43
CA GLN A 107 -18.40 -8.73 1.35
C GLN A 107 -19.29 -7.51 1.18
N LEU A 108 -19.05 -6.45 1.96
CA LEU A 108 -19.84 -5.21 1.93
C LEU A 108 -19.67 -4.41 0.63
N THR A 109 -18.54 -4.59 -0.05
CA THR A 109 -18.12 -3.74 -1.18
C THR A 109 -18.03 -4.51 -2.50
N ALA A 110 -18.60 -5.72 -2.53
CA ALA A 110 -18.65 -6.59 -3.71
C ALA A 110 -17.26 -6.90 -4.32
N GLY A 111 -16.27 -7.19 -3.47
CA GLY A 111 -14.99 -7.72 -3.93
C GLY A 111 -13.96 -6.68 -4.36
N ARG A 112 -13.97 -5.47 -3.79
CA ARG A 112 -13.15 -4.33 -4.27
C ARG A 112 -12.02 -3.90 -3.34
N VAL A 113 -11.92 -4.46 -2.14
CA VAL A 113 -10.80 -4.16 -1.25
C VAL A 113 -9.54 -4.91 -1.67
N ALA A 114 -8.40 -4.25 -1.61
CA ALA A 114 -7.07 -4.85 -1.69
C ALA A 114 -6.26 -4.44 -0.47
N VAL A 115 -5.11 -5.06 -0.25
CA VAL A 115 -4.27 -4.76 0.91
C VAL A 115 -2.82 -4.52 0.48
N ASN A 116 -2.19 -3.48 1.04
CA ASN A 116 -0.75 -3.26 0.92
C ASN A 116 -0.08 -3.59 2.26
N ILE A 117 0.74 -4.64 2.29
CA ILE A 117 1.47 -5.04 3.50
C ILE A 117 2.79 -4.27 3.55
N VAL A 118 2.87 -3.37 4.53
CA VAL A 118 4.04 -2.51 4.74
C VAL A 118 4.89 -3.11 5.86
N SER A 119 6.18 -3.33 5.62
CA SER A 119 7.06 -3.98 6.62
C SER A 119 7.52 -3.05 7.75
N GLY A 120 7.21 -1.76 7.68
CA GLY A 120 7.62 -0.76 8.65
C GLY A 120 9.08 -0.33 8.50
N TRP A 121 9.31 0.96 8.69
CA TRP A 121 10.64 1.58 8.59
C TRP A 121 10.86 2.61 9.71
N PHE A 122 9.79 3.26 10.21
CA PHE A 122 9.92 4.28 11.23
C PHE A 122 9.91 3.69 12.65
N LYS A 123 11.10 3.45 13.22
CA LYS A 123 11.29 2.89 14.56
C LYS A 123 10.58 3.69 15.66
N GLY A 124 10.65 5.02 15.58
CA GLY A 124 10.03 5.92 16.56
C GLY A 124 8.52 5.75 16.65
N GLU A 125 7.84 5.54 15.52
CA GLU A 125 6.39 5.30 15.50
C GLU A 125 6.00 3.99 16.21
N PHE A 126 6.73 2.90 15.97
CA PHE A 126 6.51 1.63 16.67
C PHE A 126 6.68 1.77 18.18
N GLN A 127 7.77 2.41 18.61
CA GLN A 127 8.05 2.62 20.02
C GLN A 127 7.00 3.50 20.69
N ALA A 128 6.52 4.55 20.00
CA ALA A 128 5.52 5.47 20.51
C ALA A 128 4.16 4.79 20.78
N ILE A 129 3.79 3.76 20.02
CA ILE A 129 2.57 2.99 20.22
C ILE A 129 2.78 1.72 21.08
N GLY A 130 3.97 1.52 21.62
CA GLY A 130 4.29 0.39 22.50
C GLY A 130 4.57 -0.93 21.78
N GLU A 131 4.82 -0.91 20.46
CA GLU A 131 5.12 -2.10 19.67
C GLU A 131 6.63 -2.41 19.67
N PRO A 132 7.02 -3.70 19.69
CA PRO A 132 8.42 -4.09 19.58
C PRO A 132 8.99 -3.74 18.20
N TRP A 133 10.22 -3.21 18.21
CA TRP A 133 10.99 -2.98 17.00
C TRP A 133 11.77 -4.23 16.60
N LEU A 134 11.59 -4.66 15.36
CA LEU A 134 12.39 -5.73 14.76
C LEU A 134 13.42 -5.13 13.79
N GLU A 135 14.57 -5.78 13.67
CA GLU A 135 15.61 -5.38 12.74
C GLU A 135 15.22 -5.65 11.27
N HIS A 136 15.97 -5.07 10.33
CA HIS A 136 15.55 -4.95 8.91
C HIS A 136 15.02 -6.25 8.30
N ASP A 137 15.82 -7.32 8.29
CA ASP A 137 15.44 -8.59 7.67
C ASP A 137 14.31 -9.30 8.42
N GLU A 138 14.27 -9.14 9.74
CA GLU A 138 13.25 -9.77 10.59
C GLU A 138 11.86 -9.16 10.33
N ARG A 139 11.78 -7.86 10.04
CA ARG A 139 10.53 -7.21 9.61
C ARG A 139 9.96 -7.82 8.34
N TYR A 140 10.80 -8.18 7.39
CA TYR A 140 10.36 -8.86 6.15
C TYR A 140 9.95 -10.31 6.41
N ARG A 141 10.64 -11.04 7.31
CA ARG A 141 10.19 -12.38 7.73
C ARG A 141 8.80 -12.34 8.40
N ARG A 142 8.58 -11.38 9.31
CA ARG A 142 7.25 -11.17 9.92
C ARG A 142 6.19 -10.85 8.88
N SER A 143 6.51 -9.98 7.93
CA SER A 143 5.60 -9.60 6.84
C SER A 143 5.26 -10.78 5.93
N GLU A 144 6.24 -11.64 5.63
CA GLU A 144 6.01 -12.86 4.85
C GLU A 144 5.07 -13.83 5.57
N GLU A 145 5.30 -14.09 6.85
CA GLU A 145 4.39 -14.93 7.65
C GLU A 145 2.99 -14.32 7.75
N PHE A 146 2.89 -12.99 7.88
CA PHE A 146 1.62 -12.27 7.90
C PHE A 146 0.83 -12.53 6.61
N ILE A 147 1.48 -12.37 5.44
CA ILE A 147 0.86 -12.62 4.13
C ILE A 147 0.44 -14.08 3.99
N ARG A 148 1.30 -15.04 4.38
CA ARG A 148 0.99 -16.48 4.35
C ARG A 148 -0.22 -16.80 5.23
N ALA A 149 -0.28 -16.21 6.43
CA ALA A 149 -1.41 -16.36 7.34
C ALA A 149 -2.70 -15.78 6.73
N LEU A 150 -2.68 -14.58 6.15
CA LEU A 150 -3.84 -13.99 5.47
C LEU A 150 -4.36 -14.92 4.36
N LYS A 151 -3.48 -15.35 3.45
CA LYS A 151 -3.83 -16.24 2.35
C LYS A 151 -4.43 -17.55 2.87
N GLY A 152 -3.82 -18.17 3.88
CA GLY A 152 -4.32 -19.40 4.50
C GLY A 152 -5.69 -19.24 5.16
N ILE A 153 -5.87 -18.20 5.98
CA ILE A 153 -7.14 -17.88 6.64
C ILE A 153 -8.28 -17.69 5.63
N TRP A 154 -8.03 -17.01 4.53
CA TRP A 154 -9.05 -16.72 3.51
C TRP A 154 -9.38 -17.89 2.60
N THR A 155 -8.49 -18.86 2.44
CA THR A 155 -8.62 -19.91 1.41
C THR A 155 -8.84 -21.31 1.96
N THR A 156 -8.50 -21.55 3.23
CA THR A 156 -8.54 -22.89 3.83
C THR A 156 -9.53 -22.93 4.99
N ASP A 157 -10.29 -24.01 5.09
CA ASP A 157 -11.00 -24.37 6.32
C ASP A 157 -10.04 -25.16 7.22
N ASN A 158 -10.21 -25.06 8.54
CA ASN A 158 -9.37 -25.73 9.55
C ASN A 158 -7.88 -25.35 9.42
N PHE A 159 -7.63 -24.08 9.09
CA PHE A 159 -6.31 -23.56 8.81
C PHE A 159 -5.40 -23.70 10.04
N THR A 160 -4.25 -24.33 9.81
CA THR A 160 -3.20 -24.50 10.81
C THR A 160 -1.90 -23.92 10.25
N PHE A 161 -1.21 -23.14 11.07
CA PHE A 161 0.04 -22.48 10.70
C PHE A 161 0.97 -22.41 11.91
N LYS A 162 2.25 -22.69 11.69
CA LYS A 162 3.28 -22.65 12.74
C LYS A 162 4.49 -21.92 12.21
N GLY A 163 4.45 -20.60 12.32
CA GLY A 163 5.58 -19.73 12.05
C GLY A 163 6.30 -19.31 13.33
N ASP A 164 7.33 -18.50 13.15
CA ASP A 164 8.08 -17.87 14.23
C ASP A 164 7.20 -16.81 14.91
N PHE A 165 6.50 -16.00 14.12
CA PHE A 165 5.70 -14.85 14.56
C PHE A 165 4.23 -15.21 14.79
N TYR A 166 3.64 -16.05 13.93
CA TYR A 166 2.20 -16.35 13.99
C TYR A 166 1.91 -17.85 14.10
N ARG A 167 0.89 -18.20 14.89
CA ARG A 167 0.43 -19.57 15.10
C ARG A 167 -1.09 -19.64 15.00
N PHE A 168 -1.59 -20.58 14.21
CA PHE A 168 -3.02 -20.89 14.07
C PHE A 168 -3.21 -22.39 14.24
N HIS A 169 -4.30 -22.79 14.89
CA HIS A 169 -4.64 -24.18 15.15
C HIS A 169 -6.12 -24.39 14.80
N ASP A 170 -6.39 -25.20 13.78
CA ASP A 170 -7.75 -25.60 13.37
C ASP A 170 -8.72 -24.41 13.21
N TYR A 171 -8.24 -23.31 12.60
CA TYR A 171 -9.00 -22.06 12.53
C TYR A 171 -9.78 -21.93 11.22
N THR A 172 -11.07 -21.64 11.32
CA THR A 172 -11.92 -21.35 10.15
C THR A 172 -12.56 -19.96 10.26
N LEU A 173 -12.14 -19.05 9.38
CA LEU A 173 -12.81 -17.77 9.21
C LEU A 173 -14.09 -17.90 8.37
N LYS A 174 -15.20 -17.32 8.83
CA LYS A 174 -16.44 -17.13 8.05
C LYS A 174 -17.02 -15.71 8.27
N PRO A 175 -17.63 -15.07 7.25
CA PRO A 175 -17.57 -15.45 5.84
C PRO A 175 -16.16 -15.26 5.26
N LYS A 176 -15.78 -16.06 4.25
CA LYS A 176 -14.56 -15.83 3.45
C LYS A 176 -14.74 -14.59 2.55
N PRO A 177 -13.68 -13.99 1.99
CA PRO A 177 -13.81 -13.01 0.92
C PRO A 177 -14.59 -13.55 -0.28
N ILE A 178 -15.30 -12.66 -0.98
CA ILE A 178 -15.91 -12.90 -2.30
C ILE A 178 -14.81 -13.10 -3.35
N GLN A 179 -13.77 -12.26 -3.32
CA GLN A 179 -12.64 -12.35 -4.25
C GLN A 179 -11.97 -13.72 -4.19
N ARG A 180 -11.70 -14.30 -5.37
CA ARG A 180 -11.01 -15.58 -5.52
C ARG A 180 -9.66 -15.39 -6.23
N PRO A 181 -8.57 -16.05 -5.77
CA PRO A 181 -8.51 -16.88 -4.58
C PRO A 181 -8.67 -16.09 -3.26
N HIS A 182 -8.28 -14.83 -3.25
CA HIS A 182 -8.37 -13.91 -2.11
C HIS A 182 -8.27 -12.45 -2.60
N PRO A 183 -8.47 -11.44 -1.75
CA PRO A 183 -8.15 -10.04 -2.06
C PRO A 183 -6.71 -9.87 -2.54
N GLU A 184 -6.47 -8.95 -3.48
CA GLU A 184 -5.12 -8.69 -4.01
C GLU A 184 -4.17 -8.16 -2.93
N ILE A 185 -2.98 -8.75 -2.85
CA ILE A 185 -1.93 -8.37 -1.90
C ILE A 185 -0.80 -7.63 -2.62
N PHE A 186 -0.63 -6.38 -2.22
CA PHE A 186 0.44 -5.49 -2.63
C PHE A 186 1.52 -5.44 -1.57
N GLN A 187 2.75 -5.18 -1.99
CA GLN A 187 3.86 -4.89 -1.12
C GLN A 187 4.88 -4.01 -1.84
N GLY A 188 5.56 -3.11 -1.12
CA GLY A 188 6.64 -2.29 -1.68
C GLY A 188 7.89 -2.27 -0.80
N GLY A 189 9.00 -1.83 -1.39
CA GLY A 189 10.29 -1.66 -0.70
C GLY A 189 11.47 -1.97 -1.61
N SER A 190 12.55 -1.20 -1.55
CA SER A 190 13.69 -1.28 -2.49
C SER A 190 14.76 -2.32 -2.11
N SER A 191 14.71 -2.88 -0.89
CA SER A 191 15.74 -3.80 -0.41
C SER A 191 15.71 -5.16 -1.11
N ARG A 192 16.81 -5.93 -0.98
CA ARG A 192 16.85 -7.33 -1.45
C ARG A 192 15.80 -8.18 -0.73
N ALA A 193 15.66 -8.01 0.59
CA ALA A 193 14.69 -8.74 1.40
C ALA A 193 13.24 -8.47 0.95
N ALA A 194 12.91 -7.22 0.61
CA ALA A 194 11.60 -6.85 0.05
C ALA A 194 11.29 -7.60 -1.25
N ARG A 195 12.24 -7.61 -2.19
CA ARG A 195 12.09 -8.29 -3.49
C ARG A 195 11.98 -9.79 -3.35
N ASP A 196 12.80 -10.37 -2.48
CA ASP A 196 12.80 -11.81 -2.22
C ASP A 196 11.45 -12.26 -1.61
N MET A 197 10.90 -11.49 -0.67
CA MET A 197 9.57 -11.74 -0.11
C MET A 197 8.48 -11.60 -1.16
N ALA A 198 8.48 -10.50 -1.95
CA ALA A 198 7.49 -10.30 -3.02
C ALA A 198 7.43 -11.48 -3.98
N ALA A 199 8.59 -11.94 -4.42
CA ALA A 199 8.73 -13.08 -5.31
C ALA A 199 8.14 -14.39 -4.77
N ARG A 200 8.00 -14.53 -3.45
CA ARG A 200 7.42 -15.72 -2.82
C ARG A 200 5.93 -15.59 -2.52
N VAL A 201 5.46 -14.42 -2.10
CA VAL A 201 4.12 -14.32 -1.47
C VAL A 201 3.23 -13.16 -1.93
N SER A 202 3.72 -12.17 -2.65
CA SER A 202 2.93 -10.98 -3.03
C SER A 202 2.33 -11.10 -4.43
N ASP A 203 1.14 -10.55 -4.66
CA ASP A 203 0.54 -10.54 -6.02
C ASP A 203 1.07 -9.35 -6.83
N TRP A 204 1.34 -8.24 -6.14
CA TRP A 204 1.90 -7.01 -6.69
C TRP A 204 3.12 -6.54 -5.91
N TYR A 205 4.12 -6.04 -6.63
CA TYR A 205 5.27 -5.33 -6.09
C TYR A 205 5.26 -3.86 -6.51
N PHE A 206 5.28 -2.95 -5.54
CA PHE A 206 5.43 -1.52 -5.75
C PHE A 206 6.90 -1.10 -5.65
N THR A 207 7.37 -0.39 -6.67
CA THR A 207 8.66 0.29 -6.66
C THR A 207 8.48 1.80 -6.78
N ASN A 208 9.40 2.54 -6.16
CA ASN A 208 9.47 3.99 -6.34
C ASN A 208 10.09 4.35 -7.70
N GLY A 209 9.98 5.62 -8.08
CA GLY A 209 10.61 6.14 -9.29
C GLY A 209 12.12 5.89 -9.30
N ASN A 210 12.62 5.50 -10.48
CA ASN A 210 14.03 5.29 -10.78
C ASN A 210 14.22 5.53 -12.29
N THR A 211 15.45 5.45 -12.81
CA THR A 211 15.68 5.47 -14.26
C THR A 211 14.98 4.28 -14.92
N ILE A 212 14.70 4.38 -16.23
CA ILE A 212 14.04 3.31 -16.98
C ILE A 212 14.87 2.01 -16.88
N GLU A 213 16.20 2.13 -16.98
CA GLU A 213 17.14 1.03 -16.86
C GLU A 213 17.12 0.41 -15.45
N GLY A 214 17.06 1.25 -14.42
CA GLY A 214 16.98 0.82 -13.02
C GLY A 214 15.69 0.07 -12.72
N ILE A 215 14.55 0.59 -13.19
CA ILE A 215 13.25 -0.09 -13.08
C ILE A 215 13.30 -1.42 -13.85
N LYS A 216 13.82 -1.43 -15.08
CA LYS A 216 13.92 -2.65 -15.89
C LYS A 216 14.73 -3.73 -15.17
N ALA A 217 15.91 -3.40 -14.65
CA ALA A 217 16.75 -4.34 -13.91
C ALA A 217 16.03 -4.91 -12.67
N GLN A 218 15.31 -4.07 -11.94
CA GLN A 218 14.54 -4.48 -10.77
C GLN A 218 13.36 -5.40 -11.14
N VAL A 219 12.65 -5.08 -12.23
CA VAL A 219 11.54 -5.90 -12.75
C VAL A 219 12.04 -7.26 -13.21
N ASP A 220 13.16 -7.30 -13.92
CA ASP A 220 13.75 -8.54 -14.42
C ASP A 220 14.21 -9.44 -13.24
N ASP A 221 14.84 -8.88 -12.21
CA ASP A 221 15.21 -9.60 -10.98
C ASP A 221 14.01 -10.22 -10.26
N ILE A 222 12.94 -9.45 -10.04
CA ILE A 222 11.75 -9.94 -9.32
C ILE A 222 11.03 -11.01 -10.12
N ARG A 223 10.89 -10.82 -11.44
CA ARG A 223 10.24 -11.82 -12.31
C ARG A 223 11.02 -13.13 -12.33
N ALA A 224 12.36 -13.07 -12.41
CA ALA A 224 13.20 -14.26 -12.36
C ALA A 224 13.06 -15.00 -11.02
N LYS A 225 13.11 -14.27 -9.90
CA LYS A 225 12.92 -14.86 -8.56
C LYS A 225 11.51 -15.43 -8.38
N ALA A 226 10.48 -14.74 -8.85
CA ALA A 226 9.11 -15.21 -8.75
C ALA A 226 8.94 -16.52 -9.53
N ALA A 227 9.46 -16.58 -10.77
CA ALA A 227 9.44 -17.79 -11.58
C ALA A 227 10.16 -18.96 -10.89
N ALA A 228 11.31 -18.72 -10.26
CA ALA A 228 12.03 -19.74 -9.49
C ALA A 228 11.24 -20.26 -8.27
N ASN A 229 10.26 -19.50 -7.77
CA ASN A 229 9.35 -19.91 -6.69
C ASN A 229 8.01 -20.45 -7.22
N GLY A 230 7.87 -20.67 -8.54
CA GLY A 230 6.60 -21.10 -9.14
C GLY A 230 5.50 -20.05 -9.04
N HIS A 231 5.86 -18.78 -8.94
CA HIS A 231 4.98 -17.65 -8.69
C HIS A 231 5.11 -16.58 -9.79
N SER A 232 4.15 -15.66 -9.84
CA SER A 232 4.20 -14.50 -10.73
C SER A 232 3.82 -13.23 -9.99
N VAL A 233 4.59 -12.17 -10.18
CA VAL A 233 4.39 -10.88 -9.50
C VAL A 233 4.13 -9.79 -10.53
N LYS A 234 3.05 -9.03 -10.33
CA LYS A 234 2.76 -7.83 -11.11
C LYS A 234 3.53 -6.64 -10.55
N ILE A 235 3.82 -5.64 -11.38
CA ILE A 235 4.64 -4.49 -10.99
C ILE A 235 3.80 -3.22 -11.05
N GLY A 236 3.85 -2.42 -9.99
CA GLY A 236 3.40 -1.03 -9.99
C GLY A 236 4.57 -0.09 -9.75
N VAL A 237 4.58 1.04 -10.45
CA VAL A 237 5.61 2.07 -10.32
C VAL A 237 4.95 3.32 -9.75
N ASN A 238 5.47 3.82 -8.63
CA ASN A 238 5.06 5.08 -8.06
C ASN A 238 5.69 6.25 -8.84
N ALA A 239 4.90 7.25 -9.19
CA ALA A 239 5.35 8.44 -9.90
C ALA A 239 4.61 9.68 -9.38
N PHE A 240 5.33 10.81 -9.32
CA PHE A 240 4.72 12.12 -9.15
C PHE A 240 4.54 12.75 -10.53
N ILE A 241 3.32 13.18 -10.84
CA ILE A 241 2.97 13.74 -12.16
C ILE A 241 2.72 15.24 -12.00
N ILE A 242 3.47 16.05 -12.73
CA ILE A 242 3.21 17.48 -12.90
C ILE A 242 2.73 17.67 -14.35
N ALA A 243 1.42 17.66 -14.55
CA ALA A 243 0.80 17.88 -15.86
C ALA A 243 0.36 19.34 -16.00
N ARG A 244 0.78 19.98 -17.10
CA ARG A 244 0.42 21.35 -17.51
C ARG A 244 0.29 21.38 -19.04
N ASP A 245 -0.26 22.46 -19.57
CA ASP A 245 -0.49 22.60 -21.02
C ASP A 245 0.84 22.71 -21.77
N THR A 246 1.89 23.24 -21.12
CA THR A 246 3.25 23.32 -21.67
C THR A 246 4.31 22.72 -20.74
N GLU A 247 5.44 22.30 -21.33
CA GLU A 247 6.59 21.81 -20.56
C GLU A 247 7.20 22.90 -19.66
N GLU A 248 7.22 24.15 -20.14
CA GLU A 248 7.72 25.29 -19.38
C GLU A 248 6.92 25.49 -18.08
N GLU A 249 5.58 25.45 -18.16
CA GLU A 249 4.71 25.53 -16.99
C GLU A 249 4.93 24.36 -16.02
N ALA A 250 5.10 23.13 -16.53
CA ALA A 250 5.38 21.97 -15.70
C ALA A 250 6.72 22.11 -14.96
N ARG A 251 7.75 22.62 -15.64
CA ARG A 251 9.07 22.88 -15.05
C ARG A 251 9.04 24.02 -14.03
N ALA A 252 8.25 25.06 -14.27
CA ALA A 252 8.07 26.15 -13.32
C ALA A 252 7.44 25.65 -12.00
N VAL A 253 6.43 24.79 -12.08
CA VAL A 253 5.82 24.17 -10.89
C VAL A 253 6.80 23.25 -10.16
N LEU A 254 7.62 22.49 -10.89
CA LEU A 254 8.67 21.68 -10.29
C LEU A 254 9.68 22.55 -9.53
N ALA A 255 10.13 23.64 -10.14
CA ALA A 255 11.05 24.58 -9.51
C ALA A 255 10.44 25.15 -8.21
N GLU A 256 9.17 25.57 -8.25
CA GLU A 256 8.49 26.08 -7.05
C GLU A 256 8.40 25.04 -5.93
N ILE A 257 8.08 23.78 -6.26
CA ILE A 257 8.02 22.68 -5.28
C ILE A 257 9.38 22.51 -4.58
N VAL A 258 10.47 22.55 -5.34
CA VAL A 258 11.84 22.41 -4.84
C VAL A 258 12.25 23.63 -4.02
N ASP A 259 12.00 24.84 -4.51
CA ASP A 259 12.33 26.08 -3.81
C ASP A 259 11.61 26.21 -2.46
N LYS A 260 10.41 25.64 -2.36
CA LYS A 260 9.59 25.63 -1.13
C LYS A 260 9.64 24.28 -0.40
N ALA A 261 10.61 23.43 -0.70
CA ALA A 261 10.78 22.15 0.00
C ALA A 261 10.83 22.37 1.53
N ASP A 262 10.31 21.41 2.30
CA ASP A 262 10.44 21.40 3.75
C ASP A 262 11.70 20.61 4.14
N PRO A 263 12.84 21.26 4.49
CA PRO A 263 14.10 20.54 4.66
C PRO A 263 14.09 19.60 5.87
N GLU A 264 13.37 19.95 6.93
CA GLU A 264 13.25 19.11 8.12
C GLU A 264 12.48 17.83 7.79
N ALA A 265 11.35 17.98 7.10
CA ALA A 265 10.55 16.83 6.68
C ALA A 265 11.26 15.97 5.64
N VAL A 266 12.04 16.56 4.72
CA VAL A 266 12.87 15.81 3.74
C VAL A 266 13.95 15.00 4.45
N ASN A 267 14.68 15.60 5.40
CA ASN A 267 15.74 14.89 6.13
C ASN A 267 15.19 13.74 6.99
N ALA A 268 13.95 13.84 7.48
CA ALA A 268 13.30 12.76 8.20
C ALA A 268 13.02 11.49 7.35
N PHE A 269 13.16 11.55 6.02
CA PHE A 269 13.14 10.37 5.13
C PHE A 269 14.52 9.75 4.87
N GLY A 270 15.61 10.44 5.22
CA GLY A 270 16.97 10.06 4.88
C GLY A 270 17.64 9.08 5.85
N ASP A 271 17.14 9.00 7.09
CA ASP A 271 17.63 8.16 8.19
C ASP A 271 16.79 6.88 8.39
#